data_AF-A0A9E4F7I5-F1
#
_entry.id   AF-A0A9E4F7I5-F1
#
_cell.length_a   1.000
_cell.length_b   1.000
_cell.length_c   1.000
_cell.angle_alpha   90.00
_cell.angle_beta   90.00
_cell.angle_gamma   90.00
#
_symmetry.space_group_name_H-M   'P 1'
#
loop_
_entity.id
_entity.type
_entity.pdbx_description
1 polymer ?
#
loop_
_entity_poly.entity_id
_entity_poly.type
_entity_poly.pdbx_seq_one_letter_code
_entity_poly.pdbx_strand_id
1 'polypeptide(L)'
;MFERLREQGKIGHRGFSLRYIVDPDQQGALAGLTRAPEFWDVVMLKFGILNQWMAREVLPLALAHNVGILNMAAVRIRLPKPDLLEETIAEWKSRGLLSRDSIPDRDPLGWLVRDDVDSVISAAYKFAADHPAITSVITGTSNLRHMESNVRAMERPYLREADRVRLERIFGHIKEYA
;
A
#
# COMPACT_ATOMS: atom_id res chain seq x y z
N MET A 1 18.98 22.24 -9.33
CA MET A 1 17.70 22.44 -10.08
C MET A 1 16.53 22.67 -9.13
N PHE A 2 16.24 21.76 -8.19
CA PHE A 2 15.13 21.89 -7.24
C PHE A 2 15.19 23.16 -6.37
N GLU A 3 16.36 23.50 -5.80
CA GLU A 3 16.50 24.72 -4.99
C GLU A 3 16.14 25.99 -5.77
N ARG A 4 16.64 26.13 -7.01
CA ARG A 4 16.28 27.23 -7.89
C ARG A 4 14.77 27.30 -8.17
N LEU A 5 14.09 26.16 -8.32
CA LEU A 5 12.63 26.13 -8.51
C LEU A 5 11.88 26.54 -7.24
N ARG A 6 12.42 26.20 -6.06
CA ARG A 6 11.87 26.57 -4.75
C ARG A 6 12.07 28.07 -4.48
N GLU A 7 13.27 28.61 -4.72
CA GLU A 7 13.56 30.05 -4.64
C GLU A 7 12.69 30.88 -5.58
N GLN A 8 12.33 30.32 -6.74
CA GLN A 8 11.39 30.94 -7.70
C GLN A 8 9.92 30.80 -7.30
N GLY A 9 9.59 30.11 -6.20
CA GLY A 9 8.22 29.85 -5.76
C GLY A 9 7.43 28.89 -6.65
N LYS A 10 8.10 28.14 -7.54
CA LYS A 10 7.44 27.20 -8.48
C LYS A 10 7.08 25.87 -7.83
N ILE A 11 7.78 25.50 -6.77
CA ILE A 11 7.51 24.30 -5.97
C ILE A 11 7.67 24.65 -4.48
N GLY A 12 6.86 24.02 -3.63
CA GLY A 12 7.01 24.11 -2.18
C GLY A 12 7.90 23.01 -1.58
N HIS A 13 7.75 21.78 -2.10
CA HIS A 13 8.39 20.57 -1.56
C HIS A 13 8.98 19.70 -2.67
N ARG A 14 9.98 18.90 -2.30
CA ARG A 14 10.66 17.93 -3.15
C ARG A 14 10.12 16.55 -2.86
N GLY A 15 9.77 15.83 -3.91
CA GLY A 15 9.42 14.43 -3.79
C GLY A 15 9.70 13.66 -5.06
N PHE A 16 9.64 12.34 -4.93
CA PHE A 16 9.79 11.43 -6.05
C PHE A 16 8.76 10.31 -5.95
N SER A 17 8.55 9.65 -7.09
CA SER A 17 7.62 8.53 -7.19
C SER A 17 8.26 7.37 -7.92
N LEU A 18 7.78 6.17 -7.63
CA LEU A 18 8.29 4.94 -8.21
C LEU A 18 7.38 4.43 -9.33
N ARG A 19 7.99 3.77 -10.31
CA ARG A 19 7.26 3.03 -11.34
C ARG A 19 7.17 1.57 -10.91
N TYR A 20 6.10 1.23 -10.19
CA TYR A 20 5.89 -0.12 -9.64
C TYR A 20 6.00 -1.27 -10.66
N ILE A 21 5.68 -1.03 -11.94
CA ILE A 21 5.80 -2.03 -13.02
C ILE A 21 7.26 -2.44 -13.27
N VAL A 22 8.22 -1.52 -13.07
CA VAL A 22 9.66 -1.79 -13.30
C VAL A 22 10.46 -1.93 -12.00
N ASP A 23 9.87 -1.58 -10.86
CA ASP A 23 10.45 -1.61 -9.52
C ASP A 23 9.42 -2.17 -8.51
N PRO A 24 9.07 -3.47 -8.61
CA PRO A 24 7.99 -4.08 -7.82
C PRO A 24 8.36 -4.27 -6.34
N ASP A 25 9.65 -4.37 -6.01
CA ASP A 25 10.15 -4.36 -4.65
C ASP A 25 10.51 -2.94 -4.15
N GLN A 26 10.36 -1.95 -5.03
CA GLN A 26 10.42 -0.51 -4.73
C GLN A 26 11.76 -0.05 -4.13
N GLN A 27 12.85 -0.62 -4.65
CA GLN A 27 14.23 -0.32 -4.25
C GLN A 27 14.59 1.16 -4.44
N GLY A 28 13.94 1.85 -5.38
CA GLY A 28 14.16 3.28 -5.56
C GLY A 28 13.82 4.10 -4.31
N ALA A 29 12.77 3.73 -3.57
CA ALA A 29 12.42 4.42 -2.33
C ALA A 29 13.42 4.10 -1.22
N LEU A 30 13.85 2.84 -1.10
CA LEU A 30 14.88 2.45 -0.14
C LEU A 30 16.19 3.20 -0.40
N ALA A 31 16.65 3.22 -1.66
CA ALA A 31 17.86 3.94 -2.05
C ALA A 31 17.75 5.44 -1.80
N GLY A 32 16.60 6.04 -2.11
CA GLY A 32 16.35 7.47 -1.90
C GLY A 32 16.42 7.86 -0.42
N LEU A 33 15.74 7.10 0.46
CA LEU A 33 15.71 7.38 1.90
C LEU A 33 16.97 6.94 2.64
N THR A 34 17.76 6.00 2.11
CA THR A 34 19.02 5.60 2.72
C THR A 34 20.16 6.57 2.38
N ARG A 35 20.20 7.08 1.14
CA ARG A 35 21.36 7.84 0.64
C ARG A 35 21.28 9.34 0.89
N ALA A 36 20.08 9.92 0.86
CA ALA A 36 19.88 11.36 1.02
C ALA A 36 18.48 11.66 1.62
N PRO A 37 18.14 11.11 2.79
CA PRO A 37 16.81 11.28 3.39
C PRO A 37 16.41 12.76 3.57
N GLU A 38 17.35 13.62 3.95
CA GLU A 38 17.16 15.06 4.17
C GLU A 38 16.86 15.86 2.89
N PHE A 39 17.08 15.25 1.73
CA PHE A 39 16.77 15.88 0.45
C PHE A 39 15.28 15.74 0.07
N TRP A 40 14.56 14.79 0.66
CA TRP A 40 13.20 14.46 0.25
C TRP A 40 12.20 14.87 1.32
N ASP A 41 11.17 15.62 0.92
CA ASP A 41 10.05 15.95 1.79
C ASP A 41 8.97 14.86 1.73
N VAL A 42 8.80 14.25 0.55
CA VAL A 42 7.73 13.26 0.30
C VAL A 42 8.20 12.16 -0.66
N VAL A 43 7.79 10.92 -0.41
CA VAL A 43 7.91 9.80 -1.34
C VAL A 43 6.53 9.24 -1.68
N MET A 44 6.26 9.07 -2.98
CA MET A 44 5.08 8.35 -3.45
C MET A 44 5.44 6.92 -3.79
N LEU A 45 4.89 5.97 -3.04
CA LEU A 45 5.10 4.53 -3.18
C LEU A 45 3.78 3.77 -3.13
N LYS A 46 3.82 2.48 -3.45
CA LYS A 46 2.69 1.56 -3.33
C LYS A 46 2.82 0.72 -2.07
N PHE A 47 1.79 0.74 -1.23
CA PHE A 47 1.69 -0.09 -0.03
C PHE A 47 0.24 -0.53 0.17
N GLY A 48 0.04 -1.80 0.52
CA GLY A 48 -1.30 -2.36 0.75
C GLY A 48 -1.26 -3.86 0.99
N ILE A 49 -2.43 -4.49 1.08
CA ILE A 49 -2.57 -5.91 1.46
C ILE A 49 -1.66 -6.84 0.63
N LEU A 50 -1.56 -6.61 -0.68
CA LEU A 50 -0.77 -7.46 -1.60
C LEU A 50 0.68 -6.97 -1.81
N ASN A 51 1.07 -5.85 -1.19
CA ASN A 51 2.42 -5.29 -1.29
C ASN A 51 2.79 -4.60 0.03
N GLN A 52 3.40 -5.38 0.91
CA GLN A 52 3.66 -4.97 2.29
C GLN A 52 5.15 -4.81 2.60
N TRP A 53 6.03 -5.22 1.69
CA TRP A 53 7.47 -5.26 1.91
C TRP A 53 8.04 -3.92 2.43
N MET A 54 7.49 -2.80 1.97
CA MET A 54 7.91 -1.46 2.36
C MET A 54 7.79 -1.16 3.85
N ALA A 55 6.89 -1.85 4.56
CA ALA A 55 6.72 -1.68 6.00
C ALA A 55 7.95 -2.15 6.81
N ARG A 56 8.81 -3.00 6.23
CA ARG A 56 10.00 -3.51 6.94
C ARG A 56 11.18 -2.56 6.90
N GLU A 57 11.31 -1.78 5.83
CA GLU A 57 12.52 -0.97 5.60
C GLU A 57 12.20 0.50 5.33
N VAL A 58 11.38 0.79 4.32
CA VAL A 58 11.15 2.17 3.86
C VAL A 58 10.23 2.97 4.79
N LEU A 59 9.14 2.38 5.28
CA LEU A 59 8.23 3.10 6.18
C LEU A 59 8.90 3.49 7.52
N PRO A 60 9.71 2.63 8.16
CA PRO A 60 10.53 3.03 9.31
C PRO A 60 11.52 4.16 8.99
N LEU A 61 12.19 4.12 7.83
CA LEU A 61 13.10 5.20 7.41
C LEU A 61 12.35 6.52 7.22
N ALA A 62 11.16 6.48 6.61
CA ALA A 62 10.33 7.66 6.41
C ALA A 62 9.94 8.32 7.75
N LEU A 63 9.56 7.52 8.75
CA LEU A 63 9.32 8.01 10.11
C LEU A 63 10.58 8.62 10.74
N ALA A 64 11.70 7.91 10.67
CA ALA A 64 12.96 8.35 11.28
C ALA A 64 13.47 9.67 10.68
N HIS A 65 13.22 9.90 9.40
CA HIS A 65 13.70 11.08 8.67
C HIS A 65 12.62 12.15 8.44
N ASN A 66 11.42 11.98 9.02
CA ASN A 66 10.29 12.89 8.84
C ASN A 66 9.94 13.14 7.36
N VAL A 67 9.93 12.07 6.57
CA VAL A 67 9.55 12.09 5.16
C VAL A 67 8.11 11.63 5.01
N GLY A 68 7.28 12.44 4.34
CA GLY A 68 5.89 12.10 4.10
C GLY A 68 5.73 10.95 3.12
N ILE A 69 4.78 10.05 3.36
CA ILE A 69 4.42 8.98 2.43
C ILE A 69 3.07 9.25 1.78
N LEU A 70 3.09 9.37 0.46
CA LEU A 70 1.89 9.32 -0.38
C LEU A 70 1.72 7.89 -0.89
N ASN A 71 0.75 7.17 -0.34
CA ASN A 71 0.48 5.80 -0.74
C ASN A 71 -0.44 5.76 -1.96
N MET A 72 0.09 5.31 -3.10
CA MET A 72 -0.65 5.15 -4.34
C MET A 72 -1.07 3.71 -4.56
N ALA A 73 -2.20 3.52 -5.27
CA ALA A 73 -2.64 2.21 -5.75
C ALA A 73 -2.82 1.14 -4.65
N ALA A 74 -3.23 1.55 -3.45
CA ALA A 74 -3.63 0.66 -2.35
C ALA A 74 -4.74 -0.32 -2.77
N VAL A 75 -5.66 0.16 -3.61
CA VAL A 75 -6.74 -0.63 -4.22
C VAL A 75 -6.65 -0.49 -5.73
N ARG A 76 -6.14 -1.51 -6.43
CA ARG A 76 -6.02 -1.49 -7.90
C ARG A 76 -6.07 -2.89 -8.50
N ILE A 77 -6.68 -3.01 -9.68
CA ILE A 77 -6.75 -4.18 -10.58
C ILE A 77 -7.26 -5.46 -9.92
N ARG A 78 -6.48 -6.10 -9.04
CA ARG A 78 -6.75 -7.42 -8.46
C ARG A 78 -7.77 -7.36 -7.31
N LEU A 79 -7.58 -6.47 -6.34
CA LEU A 79 -8.48 -6.38 -5.18
C LEU A 79 -9.96 -6.08 -5.52
N PRO A 80 -10.29 -5.20 -6.50
CA PRO A 80 -11.68 -4.95 -6.89
C PRO A 80 -12.32 -6.06 -7.74
N LYS A 81 -11.54 -7.04 -8.22
CA LYS A 81 -11.98 -8.06 -9.17
C LYS A 81 -11.75 -9.45 -8.57
N PRO A 82 -12.77 -10.08 -7.95
CA PRO A 82 -12.62 -11.34 -7.25
C PRO A 82 -11.90 -12.41 -8.06
N ASP A 83 -12.24 -12.60 -9.33
CA ASP A 83 -11.60 -13.59 -10.20
C ASP A 83 -10.09 -13.34 -10.34
N LEU A 84 -9.67 -12.08 -10.56
CA LEU A 84 -8.24 -11.75 -10.64
C LEU A 84 -7.53 -11.93 -9.30
N LEU A 85 -8.20 -11.65 -8.18
CA LEU A 85 -7.63 -11.89 -6.86
C LEU A 85 -7.39 -13.39 -6.64
N GLU A 86 -8.38 -14.23 -6.94
CA GLU A 86 -8.28 -15.68 -6.84
C GLU A 86 -7.18 -16.24 -7.74
N GLU A 87 -7.11 -15.79 -9.01
CA GLU A 87 -6.03 -16.15 -9.95
C GLU A 87 -4.65 -15.78 -9.40
N THR A 88 -4.51 -14.61 -8.78
CA THR A 88 -3.24 -14.15 -8.18
C THR A 88 -2.82 -15.03 -7.01
N ILE A 89 -3.78 -15.36 -6.13
CA ILE A 89 -3.51 -16.24 -4.99
C ILE A 89 -3.13 -17.64 -5.47
N ALA A 90 -3.82 -18.18 -6.48
CA ALA A 90 -3.50 -19.46 -7.09
C ALA A 90 -2.10 -19.47 -7.71
N GLU A 91 -1.74 -18.41 -8.45
CA GLU A 91 -0.39 -18.24 -9.02
C GLU A 91 0.66 -18.23 -7.91
N TRP A 92 0.49 -17.43 -6.87
CA TRP A 92 1.44 -17.34 -5.75
C TRP A 92 1.58 -18.64 -4.97
N LYS A 93 0.49 -19.40 -4.78
CA LYS A 93 0.55 -20.75 -4.19
C LYS A 93 1.32 -21.71 -5.10
N SER A 94 1.08 -21.69 -6.41
CA SER A 94 1.78 -22.56 -7.36
C SER A 94 3.28 -22.30 -7.42
N ARG A 95 3.67 -21.03 -7.25
CA ARG A 95 5.07 -20.57 -7.21
C ARG A 95 5.74 -20.76 -5.84
N GLY A 96 4.99 -21.22 -4.83
CA GLY A 96 5.49 -21.41 -3.47
C GLY A 96 5.69 -20.11 -2.67
N LEU A 97 5.17 -18.98 -3.15
CA LEU A 97 5.20 -17.69 -2.43
C LEU A 97 4.20 -17.67 -1.27
N LEU A 98 3.13 -18.45 -1.40
CA LEU A 98 2.15 -18.71 -0.34
C LEU A 98 2.08 -20.21 -0.04
N SER A 99 1.91 -20.55 1.23
CA SER A 99 1.53 -21.92 1.61
C SER A 99 0.14 -22.25 1.05
N ARG A 100 -0.05 -23.49 0.59
CA ARG A 100 -1.32 -23.96 0.02
C ARG A 100 -2.51 -23.75 0.95
N ASP A 101 -2.30 -23.87 2.26
CA ASP A 101 -3.33 -23.78 3.29
C ASP A 101 -3.39 -22.41 3.99
N SER A 102 -2.64 -21.41 3.52
CA SER A 102 -2.57 -20.09 4.18
C SER A 102 -3.88 -19.31 4.16
N ILE A 103 -4.61 -19.39 3.04
CA ILE A 103 -5.91 -18.76 2.78
C ILE A 103 -6.72 -19.63 1.80
N PRO A 104 -8.06 -19.54 1.80
CA PRO A 104 -8.91 -20.25 0.84
C PRO A 104 -8.59 -19.87 -0.63
N ASP A 105 -8.88 -20.77 -1.58
CA ASP A 105 -8.75 -20.48 -3.01
C ASP A 105 -9.88 -19.57 -3.51
N ARG A 106 -11.09 -19.76 -2.98
CA ARG A 106 -12.28 -18.96 -3.26
C ARG A 106 -12.47 -17.93 -2.16
N ASP A 107 -12.74 -16.68 -2.55
CA ASP A 107 -12.89 -15.58 -1.60
C ASP A 107 -11.74 -15.48 -0.56
N PRO A 108 -10.47 -15.36 -1.00
CA PRO A 108 -9.28 -15.49 -0.14
C PRO A 108 -9.19 -14.44 0.98
N LEU A 109 -9.90 -13.32 0.82
CA LEU A 109 -9.91 -12.19 1.76
C LEU A 109 -11.29 -11.95 2.39
N GLY A 110 -12.30 -12.78 2.12
CA GLY A 110 -13.66 -12.62 2.65
C GLY A 110 -13.73 -12.64 4.17
N TRP A 111 -12.77 -13.29 4.83
CA TRP A 111 -12.65 -13.29 6.29
C TRP A 111 -12.38 -11.90 6.90
N LEU A 112 -11.98 -10.90 6.09
CA LEU A 112 -11.86 -9.51 6.51
C LEU A 112 -13.20 -8.77 6.54
N VAL A 113 -14.19 -9.24 5.78
CA VAL A 113 -15.46 -8.52 5.57
C VAL A 113 -16.42 -8.83 6.71
N ARG A 114 -16.36 -8.00 7.75
CA ARG A 114 -17.15 -8.10 8.98
C ARG A 114 -17.12 -6.80 9.75
N ASP A 115 -18.17 -6.58 10.54
CA ASP A 115 -18.31 -5.40 11.41
C ASP A 115 -18.23 -4.08 10.63
N ASP A 116 -17.20 -3.25 10.85
CA ASP A 116 -17.00 -1.96 10.17
C ASP A 116 -16.23 -2.08 8.84
N VAL A 117 -15.93 -3.31 8.40
CA VAL A 117 -15.32 -3.61 7.10
C VAL A 117 -16.37 -4.18 6.15
N ASP A 118 -16.91 -3.32 5.29
CA ASP A 118 -18.02 -3.64 4.38
C ASP A 118 -17.62 -4.41 3.11
N SER A 119 -16.33 -4.45 2.80
CA SER A 119 -15.80 -5.00 1.55
C SER A 119 -14.29 -5.22 1.63
N VAL A 120 -13.76 -6.06 0.74
CA VAL A 120 -12.30 -6.22 0.55
C VAL A 120 -11.63 -4.89 0.18
N ILE A 121 -12.34 -4.00 -0.53
CA ILE A 121 -11.88 -2.66 -0.87
C ILE A 121 -11.71 -1.80 0.38
N SER A 122 -12.72 -1.78 1.26
CA SER A 122 -12.65 -1.08 2.56
C SER A 122 -11.52 -1.65 3.43
N ALA A 123 -11.39 -2.97 3.49
CA ALA A 123 -10.31 -3.63 4.22
C ALA A 123 -8.92 -3.20 3.72
N ALA A 124 -8.77 -3.10 2.40
CA ALA A 124 -7.52 -2.69 1.77
C ALA A 124 -7.18 -1.23 2.03
N TYR A 125 -8.15 -0.31 1.99
CA TYR A 125 -7.90 1.09 2.37
C TYR A 125 -7.55 1.24 3.85
N LYS A 126 -8.26 0.55 4.74
CA LYS A 126 -7.95 0.53 6.18
C LYS A 126 -6.52 0.02 6.42
N PHE A 127 -6.17 -1.14 5.88
CA PHE A 127 -4.81 -1.68 6.00
C PHE A 127 -3.74 -0.71 5.46
N ALA A 128 -4.00 -0.11 4.31
CA ALA A 128 -3.08 0.82 3.65
C ALA A 128 -2.87 2.12 4.42
N ALA A 129 -3.81 2.52 5.27
CA ALA A 129 -3.80 3.74 6.05
C ALA A 129 -3.32 3.55 7.50
N ASP A 130 -3.39 2.33 8.03
CA ASP A 130 -3.14 2.02 9.45
C ASP A 130 -1.68 2.22 9.87
N HIS A 131 -0.73 2.06 8.95
CA HIS A 131 0.69 2.17 9.30
C HIS A 131 1.08 3.64 9.59
N PRO A 132 1.73 3.95 10.73
CA PRO A 132 1.96 5.34 11.18
C PRO A 132 2.82 6.20 10.25
N ALA A 133 3.67 5.57 9.42
CA ALA A 133 4.43 6.27 8.38
C ALA A 133 3.58 6.80 7.21
N ILE A 134 2.37 6.28 7.01
CA ILE A 134 1.52 6.64 5.88
C ILE A 134 0.88 8.00 6.18
N THR A 135 1.34 9.03 5.48
CA THR A 135 0.82 10.39 5.65
C THR A 135 -0.53 10.55 4.94
N SER A 136 -0.68 9.95 3.76
CA SER A 136 -1.94 9.99 3.01
C SER A 136 -2.07 8.79 2.09
N VAL A 137 -3.28 8.24 1.99
CA VAL A 137 -3.62 7.23 0.99
C VAL A 137 -4.37 7.90 -0.16
N ILE A 138 -3.83 7.77 -1.37
CA ILE A 138 -4.47 8.28 -2.57
C ILE A 138 -5.60 7.32 -2.96
N THR A 139 -6.84 7.80 -2.82
CA THR A 139 -8.03 7.11 -3.30
C THR A 139 -8.41 7.64 -4.68
N GLY A 140 -8.99 6.80 -5.54
CA GLY A 140 -9.37 7.20 -6.89
C GLY A 140 -10.51 6.36 -7.44
N THR A 141 -11.52 7.02 -8.01
CA THR A 141 -12.68 6.39 -8.65
C THR A 141 -13.44 7.42 -9.48
N SER A 142 -14.13 6.97 -10.53
CA SER A 142 -15.08 7.76 -11.32
C SER A 142 -16.54 7.58 -10.88
N ASN A 143 -16.78 6.80 -9.81
CA ASN A 143 -18.11 6.49 -9.30
C ASN A 143 -18.32 7.12 -7.92
N LEU A 144 -19.39 7.91 -7.76
CA LEU A 144 -19.69 8.63 -6.52
C LEU A 144 -19.88 7.68 -5.32
N ARG A 145 -20.57 6.55 -5.47
CA ARG A 145 -20.77 5.59 -4.38
C ARG A 145 -19.46 4.94 -3.92
N HIS A 146 -18.55 4.66 -4.87
CA HIS A 146 -17.21 4.21 -4.52
C HIS A 146 -16.44 5.29 -3.76
N MET A 147 -16.58 6.57 -4.15
CA MET A 147 -15.91 7.67 -3.46
C MET A 147 -16.40 7.79 -2.01
N GLU A 148 -17.71 7.78 -1.79
CA GLU A 148 -18.32 7.80 -0.45
C GLU A 148 -17.87 6.60 0.40
N SER A 149 -17.75 5.42 -0.20
CA SER A 149 -17.30 4.21 0.51
C SER A 149 -15.80 4.27 0.84
N ASN A 150 -14.97 4.79 -0.07
CA ASN A 150 -13.55 5.02 0.18
C ASN A 150 -13.35 6.03 1.33
N VAL A 151 -14.13 7.12 1.36
CA VAL A 151 -14.08 8.11 2.44
C VAL A 151 -14.46 7.48 3.78
N ARG A 152 -15.57 6.72 3.83
CA ARG A 152 -15.99 5.99 5.05
C ARG A 152 -14.93 5.01 5.56
N ALA A 153 -14.24 4.30 4.67
CA ALA A 153 -13.15 3.40 5.06
C ALA A 153 -12.00 4.17 5.76
N MET A 154 -11.76 5.42 5.38
CA MET A 154 -10.69 6.27 5.92
C MET A 154 -11.08 6.99 7.23
N GLU A 155 -12.36 7.04 7.61
CA GLU A 155 -12.79 7.63 8.90
C GLU A 155 -12.32 6.82 10.11
N ARG A 156 -12.20 5.49 9.93
CA ARG A 156 -11.62 4.56 10.92
C ARG A 156 -10.57 3.71 10.22
N PRO A 157 -9.37 4.24 10.00
CA PRO A 157 -8.39 3.69 9.07
C PRO A 157 -7.58 2.53 9.68
N TYR A 158 -8.21 1.67 10.48
CA TYR A 158 -7.55 0.53 11.12
C TYR A 158 -8.36 -0.74 10.92
N LEU A 159 -7.64 -1.86 10.82
CA LEU A 159 -8.23 -3.20 10.94
C LEU A 159 -8.14 -3.66 12.39
N ARG A 160 -8.84 -4.74 12.70
CA ARG A 160 -8.55 -5.47 13.95
C ARG A 160 -7.09 -5.91 13.94
N GLU A 161 -6.43 -5.80 15.09
CA GLU A 161 -5.02 -6.16 15.22
C GLU A 161 -4.75 -7.60 14.76
N ALA A 162 -5.61 -8.56 15.15
CA ALA A 162 -5.50 -9.94 14.72
C ALA A 162 -5.56 -10.11 13.18
N ASP A 163 -6.36 -9.28 12.51
CA ASP A 163 -6.51 -9.31 11.05
C ASP A 163 -5.30 -8.70 10.36
N ARG A 164 -4.82 -7.55 10.84
CA ARG A 164 -3.57 -6.94 10.36
C ARG A 164 -2.39 -7.89 10.51
N VAL A 165 -2.19 -8.46 11.70
CA VAL A 165 -1.08 -9.39 11.98
C VAL A 165 -1.19 -10.65 11.09
N ARG A 166 -2.40 -11.15 10.85
CA ARG A 166 -2.61 -12.26 9.92
C ARG A 166 -2.22 -11.88 8.49
N LEU A 167 -2.58 -10.70 8.01
CA LEU A 167 -2.18 -10.20 6.69
C LEU A 167 -0.66 -10.06 6.57
N GLU A 168 -0.01 -9.50 7.59
CA GLU A 168 1.45 -9.33 7.64
C GLU A 168 2.18 -10.68 7.60
N ARG A 169 1.66 -11.68 8.30
CA ARG A 169 2.23 -13.04 8.27
C ARG A 169 2.07 -13.71 6.90
N ILE A 170 0.97 -13.46 6.19
CA ILE A 170 0.65 -14.11 4.90
C ILE A 170 1.39 -13.44 3.74
N PHE A 171 1.37 -12.11 3.68
CA PHE A 171 1.82 -11.37 2.50
C PHE A 171 3.08 -10.52 2.74
N GLY A 172 3.52 -10.36 3.99
CA GLY A 172 4.60 -9.45 4.39
C GLY A 172 5.96 -9.71 3.74
N HIS A 173 6.21 -10.91 3.23
CA HIS A 173 7.45 -11.29 2.55
C HIS A 173 7.37 -11.24 1.02
N ILE A 174 6.20 -10.98 0.43
CA ILE A 174 6.00 -11.01 -1.02
C ILE A 174 6.48 -9.69 -1.65
N LYS A 175 7.27 -9.80 -2.72
CA LYS A 175 7.88 -8.69 -3.48
C LYS A 175 7.46 -8.66 -4.96
N GLU A 176 6.35 -9.33 -5.27
CA GLU A 176 5.86 -9.48 -6.64
C GLU A 176 4.95 -8.32 -7.05
N TYR A 177 4.84 -8.09 -8.35
CA TYR A 177 3.86 -7.17 -8.90
C TYR A 177 2.44 -7.75 -8.74
N ALA A 178 1.66 -7.16 -7.83
CA ALA A 178 0.23 -7.43 -7.64
C ALA A 178 -0.62 -6.24 -8.10
#